data_AF-A0A7X7QG93-F1
#
_entry.id   AF-A0A7X7QG93-F1
#
_cell.length_a   1.000
_cell.length_b   1.000
_cell.length_c   1.000
_cell.angle_alpha   90.00
_cell.angle_beta   90.00
_cell.angle_gamma   90.00
#
_symmetry.space_group_name_H-M   'P 1'
#
loop_
_entity.id
_entity.type
_entity.pdbx_description
1 polymer ?
#
loop_
_entity_poly.entity_id
_entity_poly.type
_entity_poly.pdbx_seq_one_letter_code
_entity_poly.pdbx_strand_id
1 'polypeptide(L)'
;MWRESRRRKTTKAECVDTQVCEHLRRNLRRVRISSAIDFDESLSAGKLAARQIAVENLRCGELWLVVDAFGRIHTPITNLPKELRAYLTVDGKRLANVDVGEAQPLFLALFLRENARLQESKNLRNQGHPPAHPYDGQSMMDNRPQEEVDLDRTALPADLRRYLELCENRGFYQAVASKLNMHRADVKKRVLATLFDRPWRRNAISGVLGELFPAVVQNMREIKRGNYRRLAHTAQRIESAFMFGRVVPRIMAERPKMFVSTIHDSILTTAENAEYVRGVMLAEFARLGVTPQVQVEPC
;
A
#
# COMPACT_ATOMS: atom_id res chain seq x y z
N MET A 1 39.53 -1.55 0.64
CA MET A 1 39.14 -1.56 2.06
C MET A 1 37.82 -0.85 2.38
N TRP A 2 37.08 -0.34 1.38
CA TRP A 2 35.77 0.33 1.53
C TRP A 2 34.56 -0.55 1.13
N ARG A 3 34.73 -1.89 1.05
CA ARG A 3 33.77 -2.82 0.43
C ARG A 3 32.91 -3.66 1.40
N GLU A 4 33.09 -3.55 2.71
CA GLU A 4 32.38 -4.45 3.68
C GLU A 4 31.40 -3.77 4.65
N SER A 5 31.32 -2.44 4.70
CA SER A 5 30.58 -1.75 5.77
C SER A 5 29.10 -1.47 5.49
N ARG A 6 28.47 -2.12 4.50
CA ARG A 6 27.03 -1.98 4.21
C ARG A 6 26.22 -3.28 4.32
N ARG A 7 26.67 -4.24 5.14
CA ARG A 7 25.71 -5.17 5.78
C ARG A 7 24.91 -4.40 6.84
N ARG A 8 23.92 -3.62 6.38
CA ARG A 8 22.86 -3.09 7.25
C ARG A 8 22.24 -4.30 7.95
N LYS A 9 22.36 -4.35 9.28
CA LYS A 9 21.69 -5.31 10.15
C LYS A 9 20.25 -5.47 9.68
N THR A 10 19.93 -6.63 9.10
CA THR A 10 18.60 -7.05 8.72
C THR A 10 17.79 -7.25 9.99
N THR A 11 17.16 -6.19 10.47
CA THR A 11 16.15 -6.26 11.53
C THR A 11 14.92 -7.02 11.01
N LYS A 12 14.73 -8.24 11.52
CA LYS A 12 13.50 -9.05 11.57
C LYS A 12 12.63 -9.07 10.30
N ALA A 13 12.93 -10.04 9.43
CA ALA A 13 12.09 -10.51 8.33
C ALA A 13 10.86 -11.34 8.82
N GLU A 14 10.16 -10.89 9.87
CA GLU A 14 9.07 -11.67 10.49
C GLU A 14 7.68 -11.41 9.87
N CYS A 15 7.51 -10.43 8.98
CA CYS A 15 6.19 -10.01 8.48
C CYS A 15 5.88 -10.33 7.01
N VAL A 16 6.87 -10.74 6.21
CA VAL A 16 6.67 -11.13 4.82
C VAL A 16 7.35 -12.47 4.58
N ASP A 17 6.65 -13.37 3.89
CA ASP A 17 7.15 -14.70 3.56
C ASP A 17 8.52 -14.63 2.85
N THR A 18 9.44 -15.51 3.25
CA THR A 18 10.79 -15.57 2.67
C THR A 18 10.74 -15.97 1.20
N GLN A 19 9.84 -16.88 0.81
CA GLN A 19 9.65 -17.29 -0.59
C GLN A 19 9.18 -16.12 -1.46
N VAL A 20 8.31 -15.26 -0.92
CA VAL A 20 7.88 -14.02 -1.59
C VAL A 20 9.08 -13.10 -1.78
N CYS A 21 9.86 -12.87 -0.73
CA CYS A 21 11.07 -12.04 -0.81
C CYS A 21 12.07 -12.58 -1.85
N GLU A 22 12.29 -13.89 -1.89
CA GLU A 22 13.18 -14.54 -2.86
C GLU A 22 12.68 -14.42 -4.29
N HIS A 23 11.37 -14.63 -4.51
CA HIS A 23 10.75 -14.46 -5.81
C HIS A 23 10.91 -13.03 -6.33
N LEU A 24 10.64 -12.03 -5.48
CA LEU A 24 10.80 -10.63 -5.83
C LEU A 24 12.28 -10.28 -6.09
N ARG A 25 13.23 -10.81 -5.30
CA ARG A 25 14.68 -10.65 -5.59
C ARG A 25 15.06 -11.22 -6.94
N ARG A 26 14.52 -12.38 -7.33
CA ARG A 26 14.76 -12.99 -8.65
C ARG A 26 14.21 -12.09 -9.76
N ASN A 27 13.02 -11.54 -9.58
CA ASN A 27 12.42 -10.62 -10.55
C ASN A 27 13.20 -9.32 -10.70
N LEU A 28 13.68 -8.72 -9.60
CA LEU A 28 14.49 -7.50 -9.65
C LEU A 28 15.73 -7.65 -10.54
N ARG A 29 16.35 -8.84 -10.59
CA ARG A 29 17.53 -9.12 -11.44
C ARG A 29 17.24 -9.02 -12.94
N ARG A 30 15.97 -9.06 -13.35
CA ARG A 30 15.54 -8.96 -14.75
C ARG A 30 15.30 -7.51 -15.19
N VAL A 31 15.30 -6.57 -14.24
CA VAL A 31 15.01 -5.17 -14.51
C VAL A 31 16.21 -4.49 -15.13
N ARG A 32 15.96 -3.72 -16.18
CA ARG A 32 16.94 -2.88 -16.88
C ARG A 32 16.39 -1.47 -17.00
N ILE A 33 17.28 -0.50 -17.10
CA ILE A 33 16.94 0.91 -17.32
C ILE A 33 17.69 1.40 -18.56
N SER A 34 17.01 2.15 -19.42
CA SER A 34 17.55 2.61 -20.71
C SER A 34 18.83 3.45 -20.56
N SER A 35 19.75 3.32 -21.53
CA SER A 35 20.93 4.19 -21.66
C SER A 35 20.57 5.61 -22.10
N ALA A 36 19.42 5.81 -22.77
CA ALA A 36 18.99 7.12 -23.29
C ALA A 36 18.60 8.17 -22.21
N ILE A 37 18.93 7.95 -20.94
CA ILE A 37 18.61 8.81 -19.79
C ILE A 37 19.86 9.53 -19.28
N ASP A 38 20.94 9.58 -20.07
CA ASP A 38 22.15 10.27 -19.65
C ASP A 38 21.84 11.78 -19.53
N PHE A 39 21.80 12.26 -18.29
CA PHE A 39 21.57 13.66 -17.99
C PHE A 39 22.87 14.42 -18.25
N ASP A 40 22.78 15.54 -18.97
CA ASP A 40 23.93 16.42 -19.20
C ASP A 40 24.52 16.89 -17.86
N GLU A 41 25.82 16.69 -17.68
CA GLU A 41 26.61 17.05 -16.49
C GLU A 41 26.58 18.58 -16.21
N SER A 42 26.11 19.39 -17.17
CA SER A 42 26.11 20.85 -17.12
C SER A 42 25.00 21.51 -16.27
N LEU A 43 24.01 20.75 -15.74
CA LEU A 43 22.83 21.31 -15.05
C LEU A 43 22.77 21.00 -13.53
N SER A 44 22.45 22.02 -12.73
CA SER A 44 22.44 22.11 -11.25
C SER A 44 22.59 20.82 -10.39
N ALA A 45 23.61 20.85 -9.51
CA ALA A 45 24.37 19.73 -8.95
C ALA A 45 23.69 18.75 -7.96
N GLY A 46 22.44 18.97 -7.53
CA GLY A 46 21.86 18.21 -6.40
C GLY A 46 20.89 17.08 -6.78
N LYS A 47 19.73 17.46 -7.35
CA LYS A 47 18.66 16.51 -7.69
C LYS A 47 19.00 15.66 -8.92
N LEU A 48 19.71 16.24 -9.88
CA LEU A 48 20.21 15.53 -11.06
C LEU A 48 21.25 14.46 -10.66
N ALA A 49 22.19 14.79 -9.77
CA ALA A 49 23.16 13.83 -9.25
C ALA A 49 22.49 12.65 -8.54
N ALA A 50 21.49 12.89 -7.67
CA ALA A 50 20.76 11.81 -7.00
C ALA A 50 19.99 10.91 -7.99
N ARG A 51 19.43 11.49 -9.06
CA ARG A 51 18.77 10.75 -10.15
C ARG A 51 19.78 9.90 -10.93
N GLN A 52 20.92 10.48 -11.31
CA GLN A 52 21.98 9.76 -12.01
C GLN A 52 22.49 8.59 -11.16
N ILE A 53 22.73 8.80 -9.86
CA ILE A 53 23.12 7.72 -8.94
C ILE A 53 22.07 6.60 -8.92
N ALA A 54 20.77 6.92 -8.89
CA ALA A 54 19.72 5.90 -8.90
C ALA A 54 19.70 5.09 -10.21
N VAL A 55 19.94 5.76 -11.35
CA VAL A 55 20.07 5.12 -12.67
C VAL A 55 21.30 4.22 -12.72
N GLU A 56 22.46 4.72 -12.31
CA GLU A 56 23.71 3.96 -12.31
C GLU A 56 23.66 2.75 -11.38
N ASN A 57 23.04 2.87 -10.20
CA ASN A 57 22.84 1.73 -9.31
C ASN A 57 22.03 0.61 -10.00
N LEU A 58 20.99 0.96 -10.76
CA LEU A 58 20.23 -0.02 -11.54
C LEU A 58 21.06 -0.61 -12.70
N ARG A 59 21.87 0.20 -13.39
CA ARG A 59 22.74 -0.25 -14.49
C ARG A 59 23.82 -1.20 -14.02
N CYS A 60 24.48 -0.87 -12.90
CA CYS A 60 25.53 -1.68 -12.28
C CYS A 60 24.99 -2.94 -11.57
N GLY A 61 23.66 -3.12 -11.51
CA GLY A 61 23.04 -4.25 -10.84
C GLY A 61 23.18 -4.20 -9.32
N GLU A 62 23.31 -3.01 -8.72
CA GLU A 62 23.25 -2.80 -7.26
C GLU A 62 21.82 -3.00 -6.75
N LEU A 63 21.39 -4.26 -6.72
CA LEU A 63 20.05 -4.67 -6.35
C LEU A 63 20.02 -5.04 -4.87
N TRP A 64 19.10 -4.42 -4.15
CA TRP A 64 18.83 -4.71 -2.75
C TRP A 64 17.32 -4.82 -2.53
N LEU A 65 16.95 -5.58 -1.50
CA LEU A 65 15.57 -5.72 -1.04
C LEU A 65 15.58 -5.67 0.48
N VAL A 66 14.89 -4.69 1.04
CA VAL A 66 14.75 -4.49 2.48
C VAL A 66 13.28 -4.47 2.85
N VAL A 67 12.89 -5.27 3.84
CA VAL A 67 11.55 -5.23 4.43
C VAL A 67 11.62 -4.32 5.65
N ASP A 68 10.71 -3.34 5.77
CA ASP A 68 10.62 -2.50 6.96
C ASP A 68 9.78 -3.14 8.09
N ALA A 69 9.72 -2.48 9.24
CA ALA A 69 8.99 -2.97 10.43
C ALA A 69 7.44 -3.04 10.25
N PHE A 70 6.93 -2.58 9.11
CA PHE A 70 5.51 -2.58 8.75
C PHE A 70 5.24 -3.49 7.53
N GLY A 71 6.25 -4.22 7.06
CA GLY A 71 6.14 -5.17 5.96
C GLY A 71 6.22 -4.54 4.57
N ARG A 72 6.56 -3.25 4.44
CA ARG A 72 6.79 -2.69 3.11
C ARG A 72 8.16 -3.13 2.61
N ILE A 73 8.16 -3.57 1.36
CA ILE A 73 9.38 -3.93 0.64
C ILE A 73 9.91 -2.70 -0.07
N HIS A 74 11.17 -2.39 0.20
CA HIS A 74 11.93 -1.32 -0.43
C HIS A 74 12.98 -1.93 -1.35
N THR A 75 13.09 -1.37 -2.56
CA THR A 75 14.02 -1.78 -3.62
C THR A 75 14.55 -0.54 -4.35
N PRO A 76 15.57 -0.67 -5.22
CA PRO A 76 15.96 0.43 -6.10
C PRO A 76 14.80 1.02 -6.92
N ILE A 77 13.81 0.19 -7.29
CA ILE A 77 12.64 0.60 -8.08
C ILE A 77 11.66 1.43 -7.24
N THR A 78 11.43 1.07 -5.97
CA THR A 78 10.53 1.84 -5.09
C THR A 78 11.09 3.24 -4.82
N ASN A 79 12.41 3.38 -4.80
CA ASN A 79 13.11 4.64 -4.63
C ASN A 79 13.34 5.41 -5.94
N LEU A 80 13.02 4.80 -7.09
CA LEU A 80 13.19 5.44 -8.38
C LEU A 80 12.10 6.52 -8.56
N PRO A 81 12.48 7.77 -8.89
CA PRO A 81 11.55 8.84 -9.23
C PRO A 81 10.53 8.41 -10.29
N LYS A 82 9.27 8.88 -10.18
CA LYS A 82 8.16 8.41 -11.03
C LYS A 82 8.47 8.61 -12.52
N GLU A 83 9.04 9.75 -12.87
CA GLU A 83 9.44 10.12 -14.23
C GLU A 83 10.51 9.21 -14.85
N LEU A 84 11.30 8.51 -14.03
CA LEU A 84 12.33 7.59 -14.51
C LEU A 84 11.80 6.18 -14.76
N ARG A 85 10.59 5.86 -14.29
CA ARG A 85 10.00 4.51 -14.40
C ARG A 85 9.64 4.16 -15.84
N ALA A 86 9.30 5.14 -16.67
CA ALA A 86 9.01 4.97 -18.09
C ALA A 86 10.16 4.33 -18.90
N TYR A 87 11.38 4.44 -18.38
CA TYR A 87 12.57 3.89 -19.01
C TYR A 87 12.98 2.51 -18.48
N LEU A 88 12.21 1.95 -17.55
CA LEU A 88 12.40 0.58 -17.07
C LEU A 88 11.89 -0.41 -18.11
N THR A 89 12.63 -1.51 -18.24
CA THR A 89 12.22 -2.68 -19.04
C THR A 89 12.53 -3.97 -18.30
N VAL A 90 11.79 -5.02 -18.66
CA VAL A 90 12.09 -6.40 -18.25
C VAL A 90 12.03 -7.27 -19.48
N ASP A 91 13.12 -7.99 -19.75
CA ASP A 91 13.25 -8.86 -20.92
C ASP A 91 12.89 -8.14 -22.24
N GLY A 92 13.30 -6.86 -22.36
CA GLY A 92 13.02 -5.99 -23.50
C GLY A 92 11.60 -5.39 -23.55
N LYS A 93 10.72 -5.76 -22.61
CA LYS A 93 9.32 -5.32 -22.57
C LYS A 93 9.12 -4.08 -21.69
N ARG A 94 8.20 -3.21 -22.12
CA ARG A 94 7.73 -2.07 -21.32
C ARG A 94 6.94 -2.54 -20.10
N LEU A 95 7.00 -1.74 -19.04
CA LEU A 95 6.31 -2.03 -17.78
C LEU A 95 5.03 -1.21 -17.64
N ALA A 96 4.13 -1.72 -16.81
CA ALA A 96 2.92 -1.06 -16.37
C ALA A 96 2.74 -1.25 -14.86
N ASN A 97 2.16 -0.25 -14.21
CA ASN A 97 1.72 -0.29 -12.83
C ASN A 97 0.24 -0.67 -12.78
N VAL A 98 -0.11 -1.47 -11.78
CA VAL A 98 -1.49 -1.83 -11.47
C VAL A 98 -1.80 -1.28 -10.08
N ASP A 99 -2.50 -0.15 -10.06
CA ASP A 99 -2.68 0.72 -8.89
C ASP A 99 -4.09 0.59 -8.29
N VAL A 100 -4.17 0.55 -6.96
CA VAL A 100 -5.45 0.60 -6.24
C VAL A 100 -5.93 2.05 -6.11
N GLY A 101 -7.14 2.31 -6.59
CA GLY A 101 -7.83 3.58 -6.41
C GLY A 101 -8.07 3.86 -4.93
N GLU A 102 -7.56 5.00 -4.44
CA GLU A 102 -7.75 5.45 -3.06
C GLU A 102 -7.35 4.38 -2.01
N ALA A 103 -6.24 3.68 -2.25
CA ALA A 103 -5.78 2.56 -1.42
C ALA A 103 -5.67 2.88 0.08
N GLN A 104 -5.08 4.04 0.42
CA GLN A 104 -4.86 4.42 1.82
C GLN A 104 -6.16 4.54 2.64
N PRO A 105 -7.17 5.34 2.21
CA PRO A 105 -8.46 5.36 2.90
C PRO A 105 -9.20 4.01 2.81
N LEU A 106 -9.08 3.26 1.70
CA LEU A 106 -9.69 1.93 1.59
C LEU A 106 -9.14 0.95 2.65
N PHE A 107 -7.82 0.81 2.78
CA PHE A 107 -7.21 -0.06 3.78
C PHE A 107 -7.50 0.39 5.21
N LEU A 108 -7.63 1.70 5.44
CA LEU A 108 -8.12 2.22 6.71
C LEU A 108 -9.56 1.77 6.98
N ALA A 109 -10.46 1.83 6.00
CA ALA A 109 -11.84 1.38 6.17
C ALA A 109 -11.93 -0.12 6.46
N LEU A 110 -11.16 -0.93 5.73
CA LEU A 110 -11.03 -2.38 5.99
C LEU A 110 -10.53 -2.67 7.40
N PHE A 111 -9.57 -1.87 7.90
CA PHE A 111 -9.10 -1.98 9.27
C PHE A 111 -10.20 -1.66 10.29
N LEU A 112 -10.90 -0.55 10.11
CA LEU A 112 -11.94 -0.08 11.04
C LEU A 112 -13.10 -1.07 11.12
N ARG A 113 -13.50 -1.63 9.98
CA ARG A 113 -14.48 -2.72 9.91
C ARG A 113 -14.08 -3.89 10.80
N GLU A 114 -12.86 -4.38 10.60
CA GLU A 114 -12.38 -5.55 11.32
C GLU A 114 -12.23 -5.27 12.83
N ASN A 115 -11.80 -4.06 13.18
CA ASN A 115 -11.77 -3.63 14.56
C ASN A 115 -13.16 -3.69 15.20
N ALA A 116 -14.19 -3.16 14.53
CA ALA A 116 -15.57 -3.19 15.01
C ALA A 116 -16.07 -4.63 15.23
N ARG A 117 -15.86 -5.52 14.25
CA ARG A 117 -16.21 -6.95 14.34
C ARG A 117 -15.57 -7.64 15.55
N LEU A 118 -14.31 -7.32 15.84
CA LEU A 118 -13.59 -7.89 16.99
C LEU A 118 -14.07 -7.33 18.33
N GLN A 119 -14.45 -6.05 18.40
CA GLN A 119 -15.03 -5.50 19.63
C GLN A 119 -16.38 -6.16 19.95
N GLU A 120 -17.23 -6.37 18.94
CA GLU A 120 -18.49 -7.12 19.11
C GLU A 120 -18.24 -8.56 19.58
N SER A 121 -17.31 -9.25 18.92
CA SER A 121 -16.93 -10.63 19.29
C SER A 121 -16.37 -10.73 20.71
N LYS A 122 -15.65 -9.71 21.19
CA LYS A 122 -15.12 -9.65 22.56
C LYS A 122 -16.18 -9.29 23.59
N ASN A 123 -17.09 -8.38 23.27
CA ASN A 123 -18.24 -8.04 24.10
C ASN A 123 -19.14 -9.27 24.32
N LEU A 124 -19.18 -10.18 23.34
CA LEU A 124 -19.85 -11.48 23.45
C LEU A 124 -19.06 -12.52 24.27
N ARG A 125 -17.74 -12.36 24.46
CA ARG A 125 -16.85 -13.41 25.01
C ARG A 125 -16.32 -13.16 26.44
N ASN A 126 -16.32 -11.93 26.98
CA ASN A 126 -15.84 -11.64 28.35
C ASN A 126 -16.60 -10.46 28.98
N GLN A 127 -17.42 -10.67 30.01
CA GLN A 127 -17.00 -10.52 31.41
C GLN A 127 -15.50 -10.80 31.64
N GLY A 128 -14.69 -9.75 31.85
CA GLY A 128 -13.52 -9.88 32.73
C GLY A 128 -12.10 -9.99 32.16
N HIS A 129 -11.75 -9.51 30.96
CA HIS A 129 -10.33 -9.29 30.62
C HIS A 129 -10.08 -7.95 29.92
N PRO A 130 -9.00 -7.22 30.28
CA PRO A 130 -8.65 -5.96 29.64
C PRO A 130 -8.31 -6.18 28.16
N PRO A 131 -8.49 -5.17 27.29
CA PRO A 131 -8.35 -5.33 25.86
C PRO A 131 -6.90 -5.61 25.48
N ALA A 132 -6.55 -6.89 25.28
CA ALA A 132 -5.42 -7.25 24.43
C ALA A 132 -5.64 -6.55 23.09
N HIS A 133 -4.64 -5.80 22.62
CA HIS A 133 -4.72 -4.94 21.43
C HIS A 133 -4.49 -5.82 20.18
N PRO A 134 -5.54 -6.36 19.51
CA PRO A 134 -5.35 -7.49 18.63
C PRO A 134 -5.67 -7.08 17.19
N TYR A 135 -4.66 -6.56 16.50
CA TYR A 135 -4.57 -6.71 15.06
C TYR A 135 -3.13 -6.36 14.64
N ASP A 136 -2.32 -7.38 14.39
CA ASP A 136 -0.96 -7.27 13.86
C ASP A 136 -0.90 -7.48 12.33
N GLY A 137 -2.06 -7.66 11.69
CA GLY A 137 -2.17 -7.97 10.26
C GLY A 137 -2.19 -9.47 9.95
N GLN A 138 -1.87 -10.36 10.90
CA GLN A 138 -1.78 -11.81 10.65
C GLN A 138 -3.13 -12.44 10.27
N SER A 139 -4.26 -11.97 10.80
CA SER A 139 -5.58 -12.51 10.45
C SER A 139 -6.00 -12.26 8.99
N MET A 140 -5.36 -11.29 8.29
CA MET A 140 -5.55 -11.12 6.84
C MET A 140 -4.56 -11.93 6.00
N MET A 141 -3.51 -12.50 6.62
CA MET A 141 -2.47 -13.32 5.97
C MET A 141 -2.82 -14.81 5.91
N ASP A 142 -4.03 -15.19 6.34
CA ASP A 142 -4.50 -16.56 6.16
C ASP A 142 -4.78 -16.84 4.68
N ASN A 143 -3.80 -17.46 4.04
CA ASN A 143 -3.82 -17.85 2.62
C ASN A 143 -4.56 -19.17 2.37
N ARG A 144 -5.23 -19.74 3.38
CA ARG A 144 -6.21 -20.80 3.12
C ARG A 144 -7.25 -20.26 2.14
N PRO A 145 -7.82 -21.10 1.26
CA PRO A 145 -8.97 -20.70 0.45
C PRO A 145 -10.08 -20.27 1.40
N GLN A 146 -10.18 -18.97 1.66
CA GLN A 146 -11.29 -18.38 2.37
C GLN A 146 -12.40 -18.27 1.33
N GLU A 147 -13.56 -18.85 1.64
CA GLU A 147 -14.80 -18.54 0.93
C GLU A 147 -14.97 -17.02 0.90
N GLU A 148 -15.60 -16.50 -0.16
CA GLU A 148 -15.92 -15.07 -0.23
C GLU A 148 -16.56 -14.65 1.09
N VAL A 149 -15.89 -13.77 1.83
CA VAL A 149 -16.46 -13.26 3.07
C VAL A 149 -17.57 -12.32 2.64
N ASP A 150 -18.81 -12.80 2.70
CA ASP A 150 -19.96 -11.94 2.47
C ASP A 150 -19.90 -10.80 3.48
N LEU A 151 -19.69 -9.59 2.96
CA LEU A 151 -19.61 -8.40 3.78
C LEU A 151 -21.05 -8.07 4.16
N ASP A 152 -21.47 -8.44 5.37
CA ASP A 152 -22.70 -7.90 5.93
C ASP A 152 -22.54 -6.40 6.17
N ARG A 153 -22.75 -5.63 5.09
CA ARG A 153 -22.72 -4.16 5.10
C ARG A 153 -23.77 -3.65 6.08
N THR A 154 -24.85 -4.40 6.32
CA THR A 154 -25.97 -3.98 7.18
C THR A 154 -25.57 -3.80 8.63
N ALA A 155 -24.61 -4.60 9.12
CA ALA A 155 -24.04 -4.49 10.45
C ALA A 155 -23.09 -3.29 10.64
N LEU A 156 -22.62 -2.67 9.56
CA LEU A 156 -21.70 -1.52 9.67
C LEU A 156 -22.44 -0.22 9.97
N PRO A 157 -21.85 0.67 10.81
CA PRO A 157 -22.31 2.05 10.97
C PRO A 157 -22.52 2.71 9.61
N ALA A 158 -23.61 3.47 9.48
CA ALA A 158 -24.04 4.05 8.20
C ALA A 158 -22.95 4.91 7.54
N ASP A 159 -22.19 5.66 8.34
CA ASP A 159 -21.10 6.51 7.84
C ASP A 159 -19.86 5.71 7.43
N LEU A 160 -19.52 4.60 8.12
CA LEU A 160 -18.47 3.67 7.71
C LEU A 160 -18.83 2.96 6.39
N ARG A 161 -20.10 2.59 6.21
CA ARG A 161 -20.60 2.03 4.94
C ARG A 161 -20.45 3.04 3.80
N ARG A 162 -20.90 4.28 4.02
CA ARG A 162 -20.72 5.38 3.06
C ARG A 162 -19.24 5.64 2.76
N TYR A 163 -18.38 5.57 3.77
CA TYR A 163 -16.94 5.75 3.61
C TYR A 163 -16.35 4.67 2.69
N LEU A 164 -16.72 3.40 2.90
CA LEU A 164 -16.31 2.27 2.06
C LEU A 164 -16.77 2.45 0.62
N GLU A 165 -18.06 2.76 0.41
CA GLU A 165 -18.63 3.00 -0.92
C GLU A 165 -17.88 4.12 -1.67
N LEU A 166 -17.54 5.21 -0.96
CA LEU A 166 -16.76 6.29 -1.55
C LEU A 166 -15.35 5.85 -1.91
N CYS A 167 -14.68 5.02 -1.11
CA CYS A 167 -13.36 4.50 -1.43
C CYS A 167 -13.41 3.57 -2.66
N GLU A 168 -14.38 2.66 -2.71
CA GLU A 168 -14.56 1.71 -3.82
C GLU A 168 -14.74 2.43 -5.16
N ASN A 169 -15.47 3.55 -5.14
CA ASN A 169 -15.81 4.35 -6.32
C ASN A 169 -14.85 5.53 -6.60
N ARG A 170 -13.70 5.62 -5.89
CA ARG A 170 -12.75 6.75 -5.95
C ARG A 170 -13.39 8.12 -5.70
N GLY A 171 -14.44 8.16 -4.89
CA GLY A 171 -15.20 9.34 -4.52
C GLY A 171 -14.80 9.96 -3.18
N PHE A 172 -13.98 9.30 -2.34
CA PHE A 172 -13.71 9.80 -0.98
C PHE A 172 -12.99 11.14 -1.00
N TYR A 173 -11.91 11.28 -1.78
CA TYR A 173 -11.22 12.56 -1.87
C TYR A 173 -12.11 13.63 -2.52
N GLN A 174 -12.98 13.25 -3.47
CA GLN A 174 -13.89 14.18 -4.13
C GLN A 174 -14.96 14.71 -3.16
N ALA A 175 -15.52 13.85 -2.30
CA ALA A 175 -16.50 14.25 -1.30
C ALA A 175 -15.94 15.30 -0.32
N VAL A 176 -14.69 15.10 0.12
CA VAL A 176 -13.99 16.08 0.97
C VAL A 176 -13.66 17.36 0.19
N ALA A 177 -13.22 17.22 -1.07
CA ALA A 177 -12.88 18.33 -1.95
C ALA A 177 -14.07 19.26 -2.21
N SER A 178 -15.25 18.70 -2.49
CA SER A 178 -16.48 19.46 -2.72
C SER A 178 -16.90 20.28 -1.49
N LYS A 179 -16.74 19.74 -0.28
CA LYS A 179 -17.05 20.47 0.97
C LYS A 179 -16.09 21.62 1.26
N LEU A 180 -14.83 21.51 0.80
CA LEU A 180 -13.80 22.54 1.00
C LEU A 180 -13.65 23.50 -0.17
N ASN A 181 -14.36 23.29 -1.27
CA ASN A 181 -14.16 23.98 -2.54
C ASN A 181 -12.69 23.96 -2.99
N MET A 182 -12.07 22.77 -2.94
CA MET A 182 -10.65 22.57 -3.26
C MET A 182 -10.48 21.54 -4.39
N HIS A 183 -9.32 21.55 -5.05
CA HIS A 183 -8.98 20.48 -5.98
C HIS A 183 -8.68 19.16 -5.26
N ARG A 184 -9.15 18.05 -5.84
CA ARG A 184 -8.96 16.68 -5.32
C ARG A 184 -7.49 16.35 -5.02
N ALA A 185 -6.56 16.81 -5.87
CA ALA A 185 -5.12 16.54 -5.70
C ALA A 185 -4.56 17.18 -4.42
N ASP A 186 -4.99 18.39 -4.07
CA ASP A 186 -4.56 19.09 -2.86
C ASP A 186 -5.21 18.49 -1.61
N VAL A 187 -6.49 18.13 -1.72
CA VAL A 187 -7.21 17.41 -0.67
C VAL A 187 -6.55 16.08 -0.37
N LYS A 188 -6.14 15.31 -1.38
CA LYS A 188 -5.43 14.04 -1.17
C LYS A 188 -4.21 14.21 -0.27
N LYS A 189 -3.35 15.21 -0.55
CA LYS A 189 -2.16 15.50 0.27
C LYS A 189 -2.54 15.87 1.71
N ARG A 190 -3.53 16.74 1.87
CA ARG A 190 -3.98 17.24 3.19
C ARG A 190 -4.69 16.17 4.02
N VAL A 191 -5.48 15.30 3.38
CA VAL A 191 -6.12 14.16 4.02
C VAL A 191 -5.06 13.18 4.49
N LEU A 192 -4.10 12.79 3.64
CA LEU A 192 -3.02 11.88 4.07
C LEU A 192 -2.23 12.45 5.27
N ALA A 193 -1.92 13.75 5.26
CA ALA A 193 -1.33 14.41 6.43
C ALA A 193 -2.25 14.34 7.66
N THR A 194 -3.55 14.59 7.51
CA THR A 194 -4.52 14.54 8.63
C THR A 194 -4.71 13.12 9.18
N LEU A 195 -4.69 12.10 8.30
CA LEU A 195 -4.80 10.70 8.67
C LEU A 195 -3.54 10.20 9.39
N PHE A 196 -2.34 10.66 9.00
CA PHE A 196 -1.09 9.99 9.41
C PHE A 196 -0.05 10.86 10.14
N ASP A 197 -0.27 12.17 10.27
CA ASP A 197 0.61 13.07 11.03
C ASP A 197 0.20 13.18 12.52
N ARG A 198 1.01 13.95 13.29
CA ARG A 198 0.84 14.27 14.71
C ARG A 198 -0.62 14.68 15.04
N PRO A 199 -1.08 14.42 16.28
CA PRO A 199 -2.49 14.51 16.64
C PRO A 199 -3.14 15.82 16.20
N TRP A 200 -4.26 15.65 15.51
CA TRP A 200 -5.28 16.63 15.08
C TRP A 200 -5.05 18.05 15.63
N ARG A 201 -4.26 18.86 14.93
CA ARG A 201 -4.56 20.31 14.94
C ARG A 201 -5.93 20.44 14.29
N ARG A 202 -6.90 21.10 14.94
CA ARG A 202 -8.18 21.43 14.31
C ARG A 202 -7.88 22.14 12.99
N ASN A 203 -8.16 21.47 11.89
CA ASN A 203 -7.96 21.95 10.53
C ASN A 203 -9.24 21.69 9.71
N ALA A 204 -9.38 22.34 8.57
CA ALA A 204 -10.61 22.24 7.79
C ALA A 204 -10.95 20.79 7.38
N ILE A 205 -9.93 19.98 7.07
CA ILE A 205 -10.08 18.56 6.72
C ILE A 205 -10.69 17.78 7.89
N SER A 206 -10.17 17.98 9.10
CA SER A 206 -10.68 17.33 10.30
C SER A 206 -12.13 17.65 10.60
N GLY A 207 -12.55 18.90 10.37
CA GLY A 207 -13.94 19.32 10.52
C GLY A 207 -14.83 18.60 9.52
N VAL A 208 -14.46 18.62 8.24
CA VAL A 208 -15.23 17.95 7.17
C VAL A 208 -15.28 16.44 7.36
N LEU A 209 -14.18 15.79 7.74
CA LEU A 209 -14.21 14.35 8.04
C LEU A 209 -15.10 14.03 9.25
N GLY A 210 -15.13 14.89 10.27
CA GLY A 210 -16.00 14.72 11.42
C GLY A 210 -17.49 14.93 11.10
N GLU A 211 -17.79 15.82 10.15
CA GLU A 211 -19.13 16.03 9.63
C GLU A 211 -19.61 14.87 8.75
N LEU A 212 -18.75 14.42 7.82
CA LEU A 212 -19.11 13.37 6.87
C LEU A 212 -19.08 11.96 7.48
N PHE A 213 -18.15 11.70 8.39
CA PHE A 213 -17.85 10.38 8.93
C PHE A 213 -17.57 10.41 10.45
N PRO A 214 -18.55 10.80 11.28
CA PRO A 214 -18.35 10.99 12.72
C PRO A 214 -17.86 9.72 13.45
N ALA A 215 -18.44 8.56 13.17
CA ALA A 215 -18.04 7.30 13.81
C ALA A 215 -16.66 6.85 13.32
N VAL A 216 -16.34 7.02 12.04
CA VAL A 216 -14.99 6.77 11.49
C VAL A 216 -13.94 7.60 12.22
N VAL A 217 -14.19 8.91 12.36
CA VAL A 217 -13.29 9.83 13.07
C VAL A 217 -13.15 9.46 14.55
N GLN A 218 -14.24 9.05 15.21
CA GLN A 218 -14.19 8.58 16.59
C GLN A 218 -13.30 7.34 16.73
N ASN A 219 -13.53 6.30 15.92
CA ASN A 219 -12.70 5.08 15.93
C ASN A 219 -11.22 5.41 15.68
N MET A 220 -10.93 6.26 14.69
CA MET A 220 -9.57 6.71 14.43
C MET A 220 -8.91 7.40 15.63
N ARG A 221 -9.67 8.22 16.38
CA ARG A 221 -9.16 8.88 17.60
C ARG A 221 -8.85 7.86 18.68
N GLU A 222 -9.68 6.84 18.83
CA GLU A 222 -9.48 5.75 19.78
C GLU A 222 -8.21 4.95 19.46
N ILE A 223 -8.00 4.59 18.20
CA ILE A 223 -6.78 3.88 17.74
C ILE A 223 -5.52 4.72 17.96
N LYS A 224 -5.61 6.02 17.69
CA LYS A 224 -4.49 6.97 17.87
C LYS A 224 -4.21 7.30 19.34
N ARG A 225 -5.06 6.90 20.28
CA ARG A 225 -4.90 7.19 21.72
C ARG A 225 -3.58 6.62 22.23
N GLY A 226 -2.77 7.48 22.86
CA GLY A 226 -1.44 7.13 23.38
C GLY A 226 -0.33 7.04 22.33
N ASN A 227 -0.63 6.83 21.04
CA ASN A 227 0.37 6.88 19.97
C ASN A 227 -0.28 7.16 18.60
N TYR A 228 -0.14 8.38 18.10
CA TYR A 228 -0.75 8.83 16.84
C TYR A 228 -0.29 8.02 15.61
N ARG A 229 0.89 7.40 15.67
CA ARG A 229 1.46 6.62 14.57
C ARG A 229 0.79 5.26 14.39
N ARG A 230 0.03 4.78 15.38
CA ARG A 230 -0.65 3.47 15.34
C ARG A 230 -1.53 3.31 14.11
N LEU A 231 -2.29 4.34 13.76
CA LEU A 231 -3.18 4.28 12.60
C LEU A 231 -2.40 4.11 11.29
N ALA A 232 -1.34 4.90 11.11
CA ALA A 232 -0.47 4.84 9.94
C ALA A 232 0.21 3.47 9.82
N HIS A 233 0.82 3.00 10.91
CA HIS A 233 1.49 1.70 10.93
C HIS A 233 0.52 0.55 10.63
N THR A 234 -0.73 0.64 11.09
CA THR A 234 -1.72 -0.41 10.88
C THR A 234 -2.23 -0.42 9.44
N ALA A 235 -2.53 0.75 8.86
CA ALA A 235 -2.90 0.85 7.46
C ALA A 235 -1.79 0.31 6.54
N GLN A 236 -0.53 0.65 6.83
CA GLN A 236 0.63 0.15 6.09
C GLN A 236 0.82 -1.37 6.20
N ARG A 237 0.57 -1.95 7.38
CA ARG A 237 0.62 -3.40 7.57
C ARG A 237 -0.47 -4.13 6.79
N ILE A 238 -1.67 -3.58 6.72
CA ILE A 238 -2.78 -4.17 5.97
C ILE A 238 -2.51 -4.08 4.47
N GLU A 239 -2.00 -2.94 3.99
CA GLU A 239 -1.52 -2.79 2.62
C GLU A 239 -0.45 -3.84 2.28
N SER A 240 0.55 -4.00 3.15
CA SER A 240 1.60 -5.02 2.99
C SER A 240 1.04 -6.44 3.00
N ALA A 241 0.15 -6.77 3.95
CA ALA A 241 -0.47 -8.08 4.05
C ALA A 241 -1.32 -8.41 2.81
N PHE A 242 -2.03 -7.42 2.25
CA PHE A 242 -2.76 -7.60 1.01
C PHE A 242 -1.82 -7.91 -0.16
N MET A 243 -0.77 -7.10 -0.34
CA MET A 243 0.14 -7.25 -1.46
C MET A 243 0.99 -8.53 -1.37
N PHE A 244 1.66 -8.73 -0.25
CA PHE A 244 2.64 -9.81 -0.10
C PHE A 244 2.06 -11.07 0.55
N GLY A 245 0.91 -10.97 1.19
CA GLY A 245 0.17 -12.13 1.69
C GLY A 245 -0.75 -12.72 0.63
N ARG A 246 -1.47 -11.90 -0.16
CA ARG A 246 -2.50 -12.42 -1.08
C ARG A 246 -2.12 -12.32 -2.55
N VAL A 247 -1.87 -11.10 -3.03
CA VAL A 247 -1.71 -10.82 -4.47
C VAL A 247 -0.44 -11.47 -5.03
N VAL A 248 0.72 -11.20 -4.44
CA VAL A 248 2.00 -11.72 -4.93
C VAL A 248 2.08 -13.24 -4.81
N PRO A 249 1.72 -13.89 -3.68
CA PRO A 249 1.71 -15.35 -3.58
C PRO A 249 0.81 -16.04 -4.61
N ARG A 250 -0.37 -15.47 -4.90
CA ARG A 250 -1.25 -16.00 -5.93
C ARG A 250 -0.62 -15.92 -7.33
N ILE A 251 -0.04 -14.78 -7.68
CA ILE A 251 0.71 -14.61 -8.93
C ILE A 251 1.88 -15.61 -9.01
N MET A 252 2.60 -15.81 -7.91
CA MET A 252 3.72 -16.75 -7.84
C MET A 252 3.28 -18.20 -8.12
N ALA A 253 2.12 -18.60 -7.58
CA ALA A 253 1.57 -19.94 -7.77
C ALA A 253 1.02 -20.13 -9.19
N GLU A 254 0.27 -19.16 -9.71
CA GLU A 254 -0.39 -19.27 -11.02
C GLU A 254 0.57 -19.00 -12.20
N ARG A 255 1.52 -18.07 -12.05
CA ARG A 255 2.46 -17.65 -13.12
C ARG A 255 3.89 -17.43 -12.57
N PRO A 256 4.62 -18.50 -12.19
CA PRO A 256 5.92 -18.40 -11.51
C PRO A 256 7.05 -17.72 -12.31
N LYS A 257 6.90 -17.60 -13.65
CA LYS A 257 7.88 -16.93 -14.52
C LYS A 257 7.51 -15.47 -14.83
N MET A 258 6.28 -15.04 -14.50
CA MET A 258 5.83 -13.68 -14.75
C MET A 258 6.64 -12.70 -13.91
N PHE A 259 7.04 -11.58 -14.52
CA PHE A 259 7.68 -10.53 -13.76
C PHE A 259 6.64 -9.84 -12.87
N VAL A 260 6.92 -9.82 -11.57
CA VAL A 260 6.16 -9.07 -10.57
C VAL A 260 7.14 -8.38 -9.61
N SER A 261 6.90 -7.09 -9.39
CA SER A 261 7.50 -6.28 -8.35
C SER A 261 6.40 -5.39 -7.75
N THR A 262 6.70 -4.68 -6.67
CA THR A 262 5.74 -3.77 -6.02
C THR A 262 6.30 -2.37 -5.89
N ILE A 263 5.43 -1.37 -5.99
CA ILE A 263 5.71 0.01 -5.61
C ILE A 263 4.60 0.44 -4.65
N HIS A 264 4.81 0.20 -3.35
CA HIS A 264 3.81 0.44 -2.30
C HIS A 264 2.48 -0.30 -2.59
N ASP A 265 1.40 0.43 -2.81
CA ASP A 265 0.04 -0.01 -3.13
C ASP A 265 -0.16 -0.35 -4.63
N SER A 266 0.94 -0.52 -5.36
CA SER A 266 0.97 -0.84 -6.78
C SER A 266 1.72 -2.13 -7.07
N ILE A 267 1.22 -2.92 -8.04
CA ILE A 267 1.97 -4.02 -8.63
C ILE A 267 2.60 -3.55 -9.95
N LEU A 268 3.92 -3.63 -10.04
CA LEU A 268 4.69 -3.39 -11.26
C LEU A 268 4.86 -4.71 -12.02
N THR A 269 4.42 -4.75 -13.28
CA THR A 269 4.57 -5.90 -14.16
C THR A 269 4.86 -5.47 -15.61
N THR A 270 5.06 -6.41 -16.52
CA THR A 270 5.13 -6.11 -17.97
C THR A 270 3.76 -5.73 -18.49
N ALA A 271 3.69 -4.78 -19.44
CA ALA A 271 2.41 -4.26 -19.96
C ALA A 271 1.41 -5.36 -20.41
N GLU A 272 1.91 -6.41 -21.07
CA GLU A 272 1.09 -7.57 -21.51
C GLU A 272 0.43 -8.36 -20.38
N ASN A 273 0.96 -8.29 -19.16
CA ASN A 273 0.47 -9.02 -17.99
C ASN A 273 -0.37 -8.14 -17.05
N ALA A 274 -0.50 -6.85 -17.34
CA ALA A 274 -1.13 -5.89 -16.44
C ALA A 274 -2.61 -6.20 -16.17
N GLU A 275 -3.37 -6.58 -17.20
CA GLU A 275 -4.79 -6.95 -17.04
C GLU A 275 -4.98 -8.23 -16.22
N TYR A 276 -4.07 -9.20 -16.36
CA TYR A 276 -4.10 -10.39 -15.52
C TYR A 276 -3.87 -10.04 -14.04
N VAL A 277 -2.86 -9.21 -13.77
CA VAL A 277 -2.57 -8.73 -12.40
C VAL A 277 -3.76 -7.94 -11.84
N ARG A 278 -4.38 -7.08 -12.66
CA ARG A 278 -5.60 -6.36 -12.28
C ARG A 278 -6.72 -7.32 -11.89
N GLY A 279 -6.94 -8.38 -12.67
CA GLY A 279 -7.91 -9.43 -12.34
C GLY A 279 -7.62 -10.12 -11.01
N VAL A 280 -6.35 -10.47 -10.74
CA VAL A 280 -5.93 -11.04 -9.46
C VAL A 280 -6.24 -10.09 -8.30
N MET A 281 -5.87 -8.80 -8.42
CA MET A 281 -6.12 -7.82 -7.37
C MET A 281 -7.61 -7.65 -7.09
N LEU A 282 -8.45 -7.55 -8.13
CA LEU A 282 -9.90 -7.44 -7.98
C LEU A 282 -10.49 -8.67 -7.30
N ALA A 283 -10.04 -9.88 -7.66
CA ALA A 283 -10.51 -11.11 -7.03
C ALA A 283 -10.09 -11.21 -5.55
N GLU A 284 -8.86 -10.79 -5.20
CA GLU A 284 -8.43 -10.75 -3.80
C GLU A 284 -9.17 -9.68 -2.98
N PHE A 285 -9.53 -8.54 -3.58
CA PHE A 285 -10.39 -7.56 -2.94
C PHE A 285 -11.82 -8.08 -2.74
N ALA A 286 -12.39 -8.79 -3.73
CA ALA A 286 -13.71 -9.38 -3.64
C ALA A 286 -13.81 -10.39 -2.48
N ARG A 287 -12.74 -11.16 -2.22
CA ARG A 287 -12.65 -12.02 -1.03
C ARG A 287 -12.67 -11.26 0.30
N LEU A 288 -12.28 -9.99 0.28
CA LEU A 288 -12.41 -9.08 1.43
C LEU A 288 -13.76 -8.36 1.44
N GLY A 289 -14.68 -8.69 0.52
CA GLY A 289 -16.01 -8.10 0.43
C GLY A 289 -16.04 -6.67 -0.13
N VAL A 290 -14.99 -6.27 -0.85
CA VAL A 290 -14.88 -4.94 -1.46
C VAL A 290 -14.52 -5.02 -2.94
N THR A 291 -14.97 -4.04 -3.72
CA THR A 291 -14.74 -3.97 -5.17
C THR A 291 -14.17 -2.60 -5.55
N PRO A 292 -12.92 -2.28 -5.16
CA PRO A 292 -12.32 -1.00 -5.49
C PRO A 292 -11.96 -0.90 -6.96
N GLN A 293 -11.89 0.32 -7.48
CA GLN A 293 -11.31 0.56 -8.79
C GLN A 293 -9.81 0.30 -8.78
N VAL A 294 -9.35 -0.65 -9.60
CA VAL A 294 -7.93 -0.91 -9.87
C VAL A 294 -7.61 -0.42 -11.29
N GLN A 295 -6.53 0.35 -11.45
CA GLN A 295 -6.16 1.02 -12.71
C GLN A 295 -4.83 0.49 -13.24
N VAL A 296 -4.74 0.34 -14.55
CA VAL A 296 -3.48 0.05 -15.24
C VAL A 296 -2.91 1.36 -15.77
N GLU A 297 -1.72 1.74 -15.30
CA GLU A 297 -0.98 2.90 -15.78
C GLU A 297 0.31 2.43 -16.49
N PRO A 298 0.59 2.85 -17.73
CA PRO A 298 1.92 2.66 -18.29
C PRO A 298 2.95 3.39 -17.41
N CYS A 299 4.14 2.79 -17.27
CA CYS A 299 5.24 3.40 -16.52
C CYS A 299 5.79 4.66 -17.19
#